data_AF-A0A413RLA6-F1
#
_entry.id   AF-A0A413RLA6-F1
#
_cell.length_a   1.000
_cell.length_b   1.000
_cell.length_c   1.000
_cell.angle_alpha   90.00
_cell.angle_beta   90.00
_cell.angle_gamma   90.00
#
_symmetry.space_group_name_H-M   'P 1'
#
loop_
_entity.id
_entity.type
_entity.pdbx_description
1 polymer ?
#
loop_
_entity_poly.entity_id
_entity_poly.type
_entity_poly.pdbx_seq_one_letter_code
_entity_poly.pdbx_strand_id
1 'polypeptide(L)'
;MAACSRSSSRRRSVGRVRRPRTRRRPVHEILRRARAARESDDRGYTLVELIVVMSIFVGLMAIVFGIMLQMARQTKDNLARTEAAAQVRISLMQIDRQVRSGNVISDPKQESSSESGADKYYSLRVYTQTDGVYQCVQWRVVFATGNDFGRLEYRSWKPSWQATGGVDAWRVVARDIVRPAKALDKADPTTWPPFFVEDNQAETSSNAQTIRVTLRVKDPDQSEGSKPATVTSTLTGRNTIFGYPADTCSPVPAP
;
A
#
# COMPACT_ATOMS: atom_id res chain seq x y z
N MET A 1 -22.49 -16.88 -16.52
CA MET A 1 -22.13 -17.09 -17.95
C MET A 1 -20.68 -16.68 -18.15
N ALA A 2 -19.74 -17.60 -18.01
CA ALA A 2 -18.32 -17.36 -18.27
C ALA A 2 -17.91 -18.14 -19.51
N ALA A 3 -17.40 -17.42 -20.50
CA ALA A 3 -17.08 -17.93 -21.82
C ALA A 3 -15.77 -18.72 -21.81
N CYS A 4 -15.86 -19.88 -22.46
CA CYS A 4 -14.82 -20.83 -22.77
C CYS A 4 -13.76 -20.20 -23.70
N SER A 5 -12.49 -20.16 -23.31
CA SER A 5 -11.38 -19.70 -24.16
C SER A 5 -10.50 -20.88 -24.57
N ARG A 6 -10.43 -21.06 -25.89
CA ARG A 6 -9.91 -22.21 -26.63
C ARG A 6 -8.38 -22.30 -26.55
N SER A 7 -7.88 -23.50 -26.25
CA SER A 7 -6.48 -23.85 -26.43
C SER A 7 -6.20 -24.17 -27.91
N SER A 8 -5.34 -23.38 -28.56
CA SER A 8 -4.94 -23.60 -29.95
C SER A 8 -3.66 -24.44 -30.00
N SER A 9 -3.86 -25.73 -30.25
CA SER A 9 -2.82 -26.70 -30.65
C SER A 9 -2.16 -26.27 -31.97
N ARG A 10 -0.89 -25.84 -31.91
CA ARG A 10 -0.03 -25.66 -33.10
C ARG A 10 0.87 -26.88 -33.27
N ARG A 11 0.45 -27.77 -34.17
CA ARG A 11 1.29 -28.81 -34.78
C ARG A 11 2.48 -28.15 -35.49
N ARG A 12 3.72 -28.48 -35.07
CA ARG A 12 4.93 -28.18 -35.85
C ARG A 12 5.29 -29.40 -36.71
N SER A 13 5.42 -29.13 -38.00
CA SER A 13 5.80 -30.04 -39.06
C SER A 13 7.21 -30.61 -38.85
N VAL A 14 7.33 -31.93 -38.88
CA VAL A 14 8.59 -32.66 -38.94
C VAL A 14 9.17 -32.48 -40.34
N GLY A 15 10.12 -31.55 -40.47
CA GLY A 15 10.90 -31.36 -41.70
C GLY A 15 11.87 -32.53 -41.87
N ARG A 16 11.68 -33.31 -42.94
CA ARG A 16 12.63 -34.34 -43.41
C ARG A 16 13.98 -33.69 -43.72
N VAL A 17 14.96 -33.91 -42.85
CA VAL A 17 16.36 -33.55 -43.09
C VAL A 17 16.95 -34.54 -44.10
N ARG A 18 17.17 -34.07 -45.34
CA ARG A 18 17.96 -34.79 -46.35
C ARG A 18 19.41 -34.85 -45.89
N ARG A 19 19.91 -36.06 -45.63
CA ARG A 19 21.33 -36.32 -45.31
C ARG A 19 22.21 -36.05 -46.54
N PRO A 20 23.22 -35.18 -46.47
CA PRO A 20 24.19 -35.01 -47.54
C PRO A 20 25.13 -36.22 -47.62
N ARG A 21 25.35 -36.69 -48.85
CA ARG A 21 26.37 -37.70 -49.20
C ARG A 21 27.76 -37.14 -48.84
N THR A 22 28.37 -37.68 -47.79
CA THR A 22 29.74 -37.38 -47.41
C THR A 22 30.72 -38.01 -48.40
N ARG A 23 31.21 -37.18 -49.32
CA ARG A 23 32.38 -37.48 -50.17
C ARG A 23 33.59 -37.56 -49.24
N ARG A 24 34.05 -38.78 -48.91
CA ARG A 24 35.26 -39.04 -48.12
C ARG A 24 36.45 -38.35 -48.81
N ARG A 25 36.81 -37.17 -48.33
CA ARG A 25 38.13 -36.57 -48.56
C ARG A 25 39.13 -37.31 -47.67
N PRO A 26 40.37 -37.54 -48.14
CA PRO A 26 41.39 -38.26 -47.39
C PRO A 26 41.65 -37.56 -46.05
N VAL A 27 41.33 -38.25 -44.96
CA VAL A 27 41.45 -37.75 -43.57
C VAL A 27 42.87 -37.23 -43.26
N HIS A 28 43.87 -37.75 -43.97
CA HIS A 28 45.26 -37.34 -43.83
C HIS A 28 45.56 -35.88 -44.21
N GLU A 29 44.87 -35.29 -45.20
CA GLU A 29 45.09 -33.87 -45.55
C GLU A 29 44.41 -32.93 -44.56
N ILE A 30 43.23 -33.30 -44.05
CA ILE A 30 42.50 -32.50 -43.06
C ILE A 30 43.28 -32.46 -41.74
N LEU A 31 43.84 -33.60 -41.31
CA LEU A 31 44.67 -33.66 -40.10
C LEU A 31 45.96 -32.87 -40.25
N ARG A 32 46.61 -32.87 -41.43
CA ARG A 32 47.84 -32.09 -41.65
C ARG A 32 47.58 -30.58 -41.67
N ARG A 33 46.49 -30.13 -42.32
CA ARG A 33 46.08 -28.71 -42.28
C ARG A 33 45.59 -28.28 -40.90
N ALA A 34 44.87 -29.12 -40.18
CA ALA A 34 44.44 -28.83 -38.81
C ALA A 34 45.61 -28.74 -37.82
N ARG A 35 46.69 -29.51 -38.04
CA ARG A 35 47.91 -29.43 -37.22
C ARG A 35 48.73 -28.18 -37.54
N ALA A 36 48.90 -27.85 -38.82
CA ALA A 36 49.59 -26.63 -39.24
C ALA A 36 48.85 -25.35 -38.82
N ALA A 37 47.50 -25.37 -38.78
CA ALA A 37 46.70 -24.27 -38.26
C ALA A 37 46.78 -24.10 -36.73
N ARG A 38 47.06 -25.19 -36.00
CA ARG A 38 47.29 -25.12 -34.54
C ARG A 38 48.67 -24.57 -34.18
N GLU A 39 49.70 -24.88 -34.96
CA GLU A 39 51.06 -24.36 -34.71
C GLU A 39 51.23 -22.85 -34.96
N SER A 40 50.33 -22.21 -35.73
CA SER A 40 50.35 -20.76 -35.93
C SER A 40 49.54 -19.95 -34.91
N ASP A 41 48.80 -20.59 -34.02
CA ASP A 41 47.84 -19.94 -33.10
C ASP A 41 48.35 -19.83 -31.65
N ASP A 42 49.50 -20.46 -31.33
CA ASP A 42 50.16 -20.36 -30.01
C ASP A 42 51.01 -19.07 -29.86
N ARG A 43 50.60 -17.96 -30.51
CA ARG A 43 51.12 -16.64 -30.16
C ARG A 43 50.50 -16.27 -28.82
N GLY A 44 51.24 -16.54 -27.74
CA GLY A 44 50.82 -16.29 -26.36
C GLY A 44 50.11 -14.95 -26.23
N TYR A 45 48.88 -15.00 -25.69
CA TYR A 45 48.08 -13.82 -25.36
C TYR A 45 48.98 -12.81 -24.66
N THR A 46 49.06 -11.60 -25.23
CA THR A 46 49.91 -10.56 -24.64
C THR A 46 49.37 -10.23 -23.25
N LEU A 47 50.25 -9.97 -22.27
CA LEU A 47 49.86 -9.60 -20.91
C LEU A 47 48.84 -8.44 -20.90
N VAL A 48 48.96 -7.54 -21.88
CA VAL A 48 48.04 -6.42 -22.10
C VAL A 48 46.62 -6.88 -22.45
N GLU A 49 46.47 -7.90 -23.30
CA GLU A 49 45.16 -8.43 -23.72
C GLU A 49 44.39 -9.02 -22.53
N LEU A 50 45.09 -9.72 -21.62
CA LEU A 50 44.48 -10.26 -20.41
C LEU A 50 43.98 -9.14 -19.48
N ILE A 51 44.76 -8.07 -19.30
CA ILE A 51 44.36 -6.90 -18.51
C ILE A 51 43.12 -6.23 -19.11
N VAL A 52 43.08 -6.05 -20.43
CA VAL A 52 41.93 -5.45 -21.11
C VAL A 52 40.68 -6.30 -20.90
N VAL A 53 40.76 -7.63 -21.08
CA VAL A 53 39.62 -8.54 -20.85
C VAL A 53 39.15 -8.49 -19.40
N MET A 54 40.05 -8.50 -18.42
CA MET A 54 39.69 -8.39 -17.01
C MET A 54 39.00 -7.05 -16.69
N SER A 55 39.51 -5.95 -17.25
CA SER A 55 38.92 -4.62 -17.03
C SER A 55 37.50 -4.52 -17.59
N ILE A 56 37.27 -5.07 -18.79
CA ILE A 56 35.94 -5.12 -19.42
C ILE A 56 35.02 -6.01 -18.58
N PHE A 57 35.50 -7.17 -18.14
CA PHE A 57 34.72 -8.09 -17.30
C PHE A 57 34.30 -7.45 -15.97
N VAL A 58 35.23 -6.79 -15.26
CA VAL A 58 34.93 -6.07 -14.01
C VAL A 58 33.92 -4.96 -14.25
N GLY A 59 34.07 -4.19 -15.33
CA GLY A 59 33.10 -3.16 -15.72
C GLY A 59 31.70 -3.72 -15.98
N LEU A 60 31.60 -4.83 -16.72
CA LEU A 60 30.32 -5.50 -16.98
C LEU A 60 29.69 -6.04 -15.70
N MET A 61 30.46 -6.67 -14.82
CA MET A 61 29.98 -7.16 -13.53
C MET A 61 29.45 -6.01 -12.67
N ALA A 62 30.16 -4.88 -12.60
CA ALA A 62 29.71 -3.71 -11.84
C ALA A 62 28.34 -3.18 -12.33
N ILE A 63 28.12 -3.14 -13.65
CA ILE A 63 26.83 -2.73 -14.23
C ILE A 63 25.72 -3.72 -13.82
N VAL A 64 25.96 -5.03 -13.95
CA VAL A 64 24.97 -6.06 -13.61
C VAL A 64 24.60 -6.01 -12.12
N PHE A 65 25.59 -5.91 -11.23
CA PHE A 65 25.34 -5.76 -9.79
C PHE A 65 24.59 -4.47 -9.47
N GLY A 66 24.90 -3.37 -10.15
CA GLY A 66 24.16 -2.11 -10.02
C GLY A 66 22.67 -2.28 -10.32
N ILE A 67 22.33 -2.94 -11.42
CA ILE A 67 20.93 -3.23 -11.80
C ILE A 67 20.26 -4.16 -10.79
N MET A 68 20.96 -5.22 -10.35
CA MET A 68 20.42 -6.17 -9.38
C MET A 68 20.09 -5.51 -8.03
N LEU A 69 20.95 -4.60 -7.56
CA LEU A 69 20.70 -3.83 -6.34
C LEU A 69 19.49 -2.89 -6.48
N GLN A 70 19.32 -2.26 -7.64
CA GLN A 70 18.14 -1.43 -7.92
C GLN A 70 16.85 -2.27 -7.90
N MET A 71 16.85 -3.44 -8.53
CA MET A 71 15.70 -4.36 -8.52
C MET A 71 15.38 -4.86 -7.11
N ALA A 72 16.39 -5.15 -6.29
CA ALA A 72 16.20 -5.57 -4.91
C ALA A 72 15.53 -4.47 -4.07
N ARG A 73 15.98 -3.21 -4.21
CA ARG A 73 15.37 -2.05 -3.53
C ARG A 73 13.93 -1.81 -3.98
N GLN A 74 13.66 -1.88 -5.28
CA GLN A 74 12.30 -1.74 -5.81
C GLN A 74 11.36 -2.84 -5.30
N THR A 75 11.86 -4.08 -5.21
CA THR A 75 11.09 -5.20 -4.64
C THR A 75 10.78 -4.96 -3.17
N LYS A 76 11.76 -4.51 -2.38
CA LYS A 76 11.55 -4.15 -0.96
C LYS A 76 10.50 -3.05 -0.82
N ASP A 77 10.64 -1.95 -1.56
CA ASP A 77 9.71 -0.81 -1.50
C ASP A 77 8.27 -1.24 -1.88
N ASN A 78 8.13 -2.07 -2.91
CA ASN A 78 6.82 -2.59 -3.34
C ASN A 78 6.18 -3.53 -2.30
N LEU A 79 6.98 -4.38 -1.65
CA LEU A 79 6.50 -5.26 -0.60
C LEU A 79 6.01 -4.45 0.60
N ALA A 80 6.84 -3.53 1.10
CA ALA A 80 6.50 -2.64 2.21
C ALA A 80 5.22 -1.82 1.93
N ARG A 81 5.09 -1.30 0.70
CA ARG A 81 3.88 -0.59 0.26
C ARG A 81 2.64 -1.48 0.26
N THR A 82 2.77 -2.74 -0.14
CA THR A 82 1.66 -3.69 -0.20
C THR A 82 1.19 -4.08 1.20
N GLU A 83 2.13 -4.33 2.11
CA GLU A 83 1.85 -4.66 3.51
C GLU A 83 1.17 -3.48 4.24
N ALA A 84 1.72 -2.27 4.10
CA ALA A 84 1.12 -1.07 4.68
C ALA A 84 -0.31 -0.83 4.17
N ALA A 85 -0.54 -0.99 2.85
CA ALA A 85 -1.87 -0.86 2.27
C ALA A 85 -2.84 -1.95 2.77
N ALA A 86 -2.37 -3.18 3.00
CA ALA A 86 -3.18 -4.26 3.53
C ALA A 86 -3.63 -3.98 4.97
N GLN A 87 -2.73 -3.50 5.84
CA GLN A 87 -3.06 -3.12 7.21
C GLN A 87 -4.13 -2.01 7.26
N VAL A 88 -3.99 -0.99 6.42
CA VAL A 88 -4.97 0.09 6.29
C VAL A 88 -6.33 -0.41 5.82
N ARG A 89 -6.37 -1.33 4.85
CA ARG A 89 -7.62 -1.92 4.36
C ARG A 89 -8.37 -2.66 5.47
N ILE A 90 -7.66 -3.42 6.32
CA ILE A 90 -8.26 -4.09 7.48
C ILE A 90 -8.87 -3.06 8.44
N SER A 91 -8.15 -1.98 8.70
CA SER A 91 -8.62 -0.88 9.55
C SER A 91 -9.87 -0.22 8.98
N LEU A 92 -9.89 0.05 7.67
CA LEU A 92 -11.04 0.62 6.97
C LEU A 92 -12.26 -0.30 6.99
N MET A 93 -12.09 -1.62 6.90
CA MET A 93 -13.21 -2.56 7.04
C MET A 93 -13.81 -2.51 8.46
N GLN A 94 -12.98 -2.33 9.48
CA GLN A 94 -13.48 -2.15 10.85
C GLN A 94 -14.25 -0.83 10.98
N ILE A 95 -13.71 0.27 10.45
CA ILE A 95 -14.40 1.57 10.45
C ILE A 95 -15.73 1.46 9.68
N ASP A 96 -15.74 0.86 8.50
CA ASP A 96 -16.95 0.65 7.68
C ASP A 96 -18.04 -0.10 8.46
N ARG A 97 -17.69 -1.19 9.15
CA ARG A 97 -18.64 -1.94 9.99
C ARG A 97 -19.22 -1.05 11.10
N GLN A 98 -18.40 -0.26 11.79
CA GLN A 98 -18.86 0.62 12.88
C GLN A 98 -19.73 1.78 12.35
N VAL A 99 -19.36 2.36 11.20
CA VAL A 99 -20.10 3.46 10.57
C VAL A 99 -21.45 2.98 10.05
N ARG A 100 -21.50 1.82 9.37
CA ARG A 100 -22.77 1.26 8.85
C ARG A 100 -23.74 0.86 9.96
N SER A 101 -23.23 0.41 11.10
CA SER A 101 -24.01 0.16 12.32
C SER A 101 -24.16 1.40 13.21
N GLY A 102 -23.67 2.55 12.74
CA GLY A 102 -23.72 3.82 13.43
C GLY A 102 -25.12 4.41 13.41
N ASN A 103 -25.63 4.72 14.59
CA ASN A 103 -26.86 5.47 14.80
C ASN A 103 -26.60 6.97 14.62
N VAL A 104 -25.48 7.46 15.15
CA VAL A 104 -25.04 8.86 15.08
C VAL A 104 -23.57 8.91 14.73
N ILE A 105 -23.21 9.82 13.82
CA ILE A 105 -21.85 10.09 13.42
C ILE A 105 -21.52 11.53 13.83
N SER A 106 -20.45 11.74 14.60
CA SER A 106 -20.01 13.11 14.95
C SER A 106 -19.24 13.72 13.77
N ASP A 107 -19.40 15.02 13.55
CA ASP A 107 -18.65 15.75 12.52
C ASP A 107 -17.16 15.87 12.91
N PRO A 108 -16.23 15.23 12.17
CA PRO A 108 -14.78 15.34 12.39
C PRO A 108 -14.24 16.78 12.41
N LYS A 109 -14.94 17.73 11.78
CA LYS A 109 -14.55 19.15 11.77
C LYS A 109 -14.72 19.81 13.15
N GLN A 110 -15.68 19.33 13.94
CA GLN A 110 -16.00 19.88 15.27
C GLN A 110 -15.17 19.23 16.38
N GLU A 111 -14.51 18.11 16.10
CA GLU A 111 -13.58 17.47 17.03
C GLU A 111 -12.39 18.40 17.33
N SER A 112 -12.01 18.49 18.60
CA SER A 112 -10.86 19.27 19.06
C SER A 112 -9.81 18.39 19.71
N SER A 113 -8.58 18.89 19.79
CA SER A 113 -7.47 18.19 20.47
C SER A 113 -7.70 18.03 21.96
N SER A 114 -8.45 18.94 22.61
CA SER A 114 -8.82 18.83 24.02
C SER A 114 -9.79 17.66 24.29
N GLU A 115 -10.66 17.33 23.34
CA GLU A 115 -11.62 16.23 23.49
C GLU A 115 -11.05 14.90 22.99
N SER A 116 -10.44 14.92 21.80
CA SER A 116 -10.06 13.69 21.09
C SER A 116 -8.58 13.32 21.21
N GLY A 117 -7.74 14.25 21.67
CA GLY A 117 -6.29 14.11 21.61
C GLY A 117 -5.73 14.18 20.18
N ALA A 118 -6.53 14.58 19.20
CA ALA A 118 -6.15 14.74 17.80
C ALA A 118 -6.66 16.08 17.23
N ASP A 119 -6.00 16.57 16.19
CA ASP A 119 -6.40 17.80 15.51
C ASP A 119 -7.77 17.64 14.80
N LYS A 120 -8.38 18.76 14.41
CA LYS A 120 -9.61 18.77 13.59
C LYS A 120 -9.43 17.91 12.35
N TYR A 121 -10.44 17.10 12.01
CA TYR A 121 -10.41 16.11 10.92
C TYR A 121 -9.51 14.87 11.12
N TYR A 122 -8.86 14.75 12.29
CA TYR A 122 -8.04 13.58 12.66
C TYR A 122 -8.71 12.70 13.71
N SER A 123 -9.96 12.98 14.09
CA SER A 123 -10.80 12.14 14.96
C SER A 123 -12.14 11.86 14.27
N LEU A 124 -12.68 10.68 14.48
CA LEU A 124 -14.01 10.25 14.08
C LEU A 124 -14.68 9.53 15.24
N ARG A 125 -15.77 10.08 15.75
CA ARG A 125 -16.63 9.43 16.75
C ARG A 125 -17.90 8.90 16.11
N VAL A 126 -18.27 7.69 16.49
CA VAL A 126 -19.49 7.03 16.03
C VAL A 126 -20.21 6.42 17.23
N TYR A 127 -21.48 6.75 17.39
CA TYR A 127 -22.37 6.02 18.27
C TYR A 127 -22.97 4.85 17.49
N THR A 128 -22.65 3.62 17.90
CA THR A 128 -22.92 2.40 17.13
C THR A 128 -23.63 1.36 17.98
N GLN A 129 -24.42 0.52 17.30
CA GLN A 129 -25.02 -0.68 17.86
C GLN A 129 -24.43 -1.95 17.23
N THR A 130 -23.09 -2.04 17.20
CA THR A 130 -22.42 -3.25 16.73
C THR A 130 -22.73 -4.42 17.66
N ASP A 131 -23.14 -5.55 17.08
CA ASP A 131 -23.43 -6.81 17.80
C ASP A 131 -24.51 -6.67 18.89
N GLY A 132 -25.45 -5.74 18.69
CA GLY A 132 -26.55 -5.48 19.62
C GLY A 132 -26.17 -4.66 20.86
N VAL A 133 -24.91 -4.25 21.00
CA VAL A 133 -24.40 -3.47 22.13
C VAL A 133 -24.26 -2.01 21.72
N TYR A 134 -24.94 -1.13 22.44
CA TYR A 134 -24.79 0.32 22.27
C TYR A 134 -23.48 0.81 22.88
N GLN A 135 -22.62 1.39 22.06
CA GLN A 135 -21.35 1.94 22.49
C GLN A 135 -20.92 3.10 21.61
N CYS A 136 -20.11 3.97 22.18
CA CYS A 136 -19.37 4.99 21.47
C CYS A 136 -18.02 4.42 21.07
N VAL A 137 -17.66 4.59 19.80
CA VAL A 137 -16.33 4.26 19.30
C VAL A 137 -15.66 5.52 18.79
N GLN A 138 -14.36 5.58 18.96
CA GLN A 138 -13.54 6.67 18.47
C GLN A 138 -12.34 6.14 17.73
N TRP A 139 -12.13 6.71 16.56
CA TRP A 139 -10.96 6.51 15.73
C TRP A 139 -10.21 7.82 15.68
N ARG A 140 -8.90 7.79 15.90
CA ARG A 140 -8.07 8.98 15.75
C ARG A 140 -6.76 8.67 15.07
N VAL A 141 -6.22 9.65 14.36
CA VAL A 141 -4.87 9.60 13.82
C VAL A 141 -4.02 10.60 14.61
N VAL A 142 -3.09 10.08 15.40
CA VAL A 142 -2.19 10.89 16.24
C VAL A 142 -0.79 10.90 15.65
N PHE A 143 -0.13 12.06 15.71
CA PHE A 143 1.26 12.24 15.32
C PHE A 143 2.05 12.60 16.56
N ALA A 144 3.07 11.81 16.88
CA ALA A 144 3.97 12.15 17.98
C ALA A 144 4.78 13.40 17.61
N THR A 145 5.09 14.24 18.60
CA THR A 145 5.94 15.41 18.39
C THR A 145 7.29 15.00 17.81
N GLY A 146 7.67 15.61 16.68
CA GLY A 146 8.92 15.29 15.97
C GLY A 146 8.86 14.03 15.11
N ASN A 147 7.68 13.42 14.91
CA ASN A 147 7.51 12.29 14.00
C ASN A 147 6.57 12.66 12.84
N ASP A 148 7.03 12.42 11.61
CA ASP A 148 6.24 12.59 10.39
C ASP A 148 5.20 11.48 10.20
N PHE A 149 5.38 10.37 10.93
CA PHE A 149 4.51 9.21 10.91
C PHE A 149 3.54 9.21 12.10
N GLY A 150 2.27 9.07 11.78
CA GLY A 150 1.16 8.95 12.71
C GLY A 150 0.72 7.50 12.90
N ARG A 151 -0.15 7.32 13.91
CA ARG A 151 -0.77 6.04 14.24
C ARG A 151 -2.28 6.21 14.22
N LEU A 152 -2.99 5.26 13.59
CA LEU A 152 -4.43 5.13 13.73
C LEU A 152 -4.71 4.37 15.02
N GLU A 153 -5.36 5.03 15.96
CA GLU A 153 -5.75 4.49 17.24
C GLU A 153 -7.27 4.32 17.29
N TYR A 154 -7.70 3.31 18.03
CA TYR A 154 -9.10 2.99 18.27
C TYR A 154 -9.37 2.92 19.78
N ARG A 155 -10.55 3.36 20.17
CA ARG A 155 -11.08 3.21 21.52
C ARG A 155 -12.60 3.03 21.50
N SER A 156 -13.14 2.41 22.53
CA SER A 156 -14.58 2.22 22.75
C SER A 156 -14.95 2.51 24.20
N TRP A 157 -16.20 2.94 24.41
CA TRP A 157 -16.80 3.11 25.73
C TRP A 157 -18.33 3.08 25.66
N LYS A 158 -18.96 2.78 26.79
CA LYS A 158 -20.42 2.88 26.91
C LYS A 158 -20.85 4.33 27.11
N PRO A 159 -22.00 4.79 26.60
CA PRO A 159 -22.49 6.15 26.86
C PRO A 159 -22.56 6.50 28.36
N SER A 160 -22.85 5.50 29.20
CA SER A 160 -22.91 5.63 30.67
C SER A 160 -21.56 5.63 31.39
N TRP A 161 -20.42 5.73 30.67
CA TRP A 161 -19.09 5.47 31.22
C TRP A 161 -18.73 6.33 32.44
N GLN A 162 -19.30 7.53 32.57
CA GLN A 162 -19.04 8.38 33.73
C GLN A 162 -19.56 7.77 35.04
N ALA A 163 -20.67 7.02 34.97
CA ALA A 163 -21.26 6.33 36.11
C ALA A 163 -20.73 4.91 36.26
N THR A 164 -20.54 4.19 35.14
CA THR A 164 -20.20 2.77 35.16
C THR A 164 -18.71 2.48 35.00
N GLY A 165 -17.91 3.48 34.66
CA GLY A 165 -16.60 3.24 34.07
C GLY A 165 -16.71 2.47 32.74
N GLY A 166 -15.64 1.76 32.37
CA GLY A 166 -15.62 0.92 31.16
C GLY A 166 -15.24 1.71 29.91
N VAL A 167 -14.18 2.50 30.03
CA VAL A 167 -13.53 3.13 28.88
C VAL A 167 -12.32 2.29 28.51
N ASP A 168 -12.31 1.72 27.31
CA ASP A 168 -11.19 0.90 26.86
C ASP A 168 -9.91 1.73 26.73
N ALA A 169 -8.74 1.11 26.79
CA ALA A 169 -7.50 1.80 26.46
C ALA A 169 -7.41 2.02 24.94
N TRP A 170 -6.67 3.05 24.53
CA TRP A 170 -6.31 3.23 23.12
C TRP A 170 -5.51 2.05 22.61
N ARG A 171 -5.92 1.49 21.47
CA ARG A 171 -5.16 0.46 20.76
C ARG A 171 -4.74 0.96 19.39
N VAL A 172 -3.52 0.65 18.98
CA VAL A 172 -3.00 0.99 17.65
C VAL A 172 -3.50 -0.03 16.65
N VAL A 173 -4.16 0.43 15.58
CA VAL A 173 -4.72 -0.41 14.51
C VAL A 173 -3.86 -0.33 13.26
N ALA A 174 -3.42 0.87 12.89
CA ALA A 174 -2.47 1.09 11.80
C ALA A 174 -1.32 2.00 12.24
N ARG A 175 -0.15 1.80 11.64
CA ARG A 175 1.07 2.60 11.85
C ARG A 175 1.45 3.30 10.55
N ASP A 176 2.45 4.17 10.65
CA ASP A 176 3.15 4.75 9.51
C ASP A 176 2.24 5.59 8.60
N ILE A 177 1.28 6.28 9.23
CA ILE A 177 0.34 7.16 8.54
C ILE A 177 1.02 8.49 8.25
N VAL A 178 1.01 8.91 7.00
CA VAL A 178 1.66 10.14 6.56
C VAL A 178 0.69 11.32 6.64
N ARG A 179 1.17 12.44 7.19
CA ARG A 179 0.41 13.70 7.22
C ARG A 179 0.20 14.24 5.79
N PRO A 180 -0.99 14.77 5.45
CA PRO A 180 -1.17 15.53 4.21
C PRO A 180 -0.20 16.72 4.15
N ALA A 181 0.42 16.96 3.01
CA ALA A 181 1.51 17.95 2.89
C ALA A 181 1.03 19.41 2.84
N LYS A 182 -0.27 19.67 2.71
CA LYS A 182 -0.84 21.01 2.50
C LYS A 182 -2.13 21.18 3.31
N ALA A 183 -2.55 22.44 3.47
CA ALA A 183 -3.87 22.78 3.96
C ALA A 183 -4.95 22.10 3.12
N LEU A 184 -6.09 21.81 3.76
CA LEU A 184 -7.23 21.15 3.13
C LEU A 184 -7.73 21.96 1.93
N ASP A 185 -7.63 21.37 0.75
CA ASP A 185 -8.29 21.79 -0.48
C ASP A 185 -9.29 20.69 -0.87
N LYS A 186 -10.58 21.05 -0.92
CA LYS A 186 -11.65 20.11 -1.27
C LYS A 186 -11.49 19.56 -2.70
N ALA A 187 -10.88 20.33 -3.61
CA ALA A 187 -10.66 19.93 -4.99
C ALA A 187 -9.44 19.02 -5.19
N ASP A 188 -8.50 18.99 -4.24
CA ASP A 188 -7.26 18.21 -4.34
C ASP A 188 -7.27 16.99 -3.38
N PRO A 189 -7.45 15.75 -3.91
CA PRO A 189 -7.42 14.51 -3.14
C PRO A 189 -6.16 14.29 -2.31
N THR A 190 -5.04 14.91 -2.67
CA THR A 190 -3.77 14.75 -1.95
C THR A 190 -3.74 15.51 -0.64
N THR A 191 -4.64 16.49 -0.47
CA THR A 191 -4.73 17.34 0.74
C THR A 191 -5.80 16.90 1.72
N TRP A 192 -6.69 15.97 1.33
CA TRP A 192 -7.79 15.54 2.19
C TRP A 192 -7.28 14.94 3.50
N PRO A 193 -7.86 15.31 4.66
CA PRO A 193 -7.50 14.75 5.95
C PRO A 193 -7.97 13.29 6.08
N PRO A 194 -7.57 12.59 7.17
CA PRO A 194 -8.01 11.22 7.42
C PRO A 194 -9.52 11.03 7.43
N PHE A 195 -10.25 11.95 8.05
CA PHE A 195 -11.70 11.90 8.15
C PHE A 195 -12.31 13.19 7.63
N PHE A 196 -13.16 13.09 6.61
CA PHE A 196 -13.79 14.24 5.97
C PHE A 196 -15.26 13.95 5.67
N VAL A 197 -16.17 14.85 6.03
CA VAL A 197 -17.59 14.72 5.71
C VAL A 197 -17.81 15.21 4.30
N GLU A 198 -18.50 14.41 3.49
CA GLU A 198 -18.93 14.84 2.16
C GLU A 198 -20.11 15.79 2.29
N ASP A 199 -19.96 17.00 1.77
CA ASP A 199 -21.06 17.94 1.63
C ASP A 199 -22.00 17.45 0.52
N ASN A 200 -22.86 16.48 0.82
CA ASN A 200 -23.90 16.07 -0.10
C ASN A 200 -24.98 17.17 -0.13
N GLN A 201 -25.01 17.96 -1.22
CA GLN A 201 -26.04 18.97 -1.53
C GLN A 201 -27.44 18.35 -1.80
N ALA A 202 -27.73 17.15 -1.29
CA ALA A 202 -28.95 16.41 -1.57
C ALA A 202 -30.08 16.80 -0.59
N GLU A 203 -30.94 17.69 -1.06
CA GLU A 203 -32.37 17.88 -0.72
C GLU A 203 -32.84 17.53 0.71
N THR A 204 -32.82 18.56 1.57
CA THR A 204 -33.84 18.95 2.58
C THR A 204 -34.48 17.98 3.59
N SER A 205 -34.31 16.65 3.57
CA SER A 205 -35.04 15.82 4.55
C SER A 205 -34.34 14.60 5.15
N SER A 206 -33.09 14.29 4.77
CA SER A 206 -32.31 13.28 5.50
C SER A 206 -30.81 13.49 5.32
N ASN A 207 -30.16 14.11 6.30
CA ASN A 207 -28.69 14.24 6.35
C ASN A 207 -28.05 12.86 6.65
N ALA A 208 -28.10 11.94 5.71
CA ALA A 208 -27.33 10.69 5.79
C ALA A 208 -25.84 11.05 5.64
N GLN A 209 -25.12 11.10 6.75
CA GLN A 209 -23.75 11.61 6.82
C GLN A 209 -22.79 10.60 6.18
N THR A 210 -22.44 10.89 4.93
CA THR A 210 -21.38 10.19 4.21
C THR A 210 -20.02 10.74 4.65
N ILE A 211 -19.17 9.86 5.18
CA ILE A 211 -17.79 10.19 5.56
C ILE A 211 -16.84 9.58 4.54
N ARG A 212 -15.95 10.40 4.01
CA ARG A 212 -14.76 9.94 3.31
C ARG A 212 -13.64 9.70 4.32
N VAL A 213 -13.07 8.51 4.29
CA VAL A 213 -11.90 8.13 5.06
C VAL A 213 -10.73 7.97 4.11
N THR A 214 -9.68 8.79 4.28
CA THR A 214 -8.48 8.78 3.42
C THR A 214 -7.22 8.58 4.25
N LEU A 215 -6.69 7.35 4.23
CA LEU A 215 -5.48 7.01 4.96
C LEU A 215 -4.30 6.90 3.98
N ARG A 216 -3.23 7.63 4.28
CA ARG A 216 -1.97 7.59 3.53
C ARG A 216 -0.94 6.91 4.39
N VAL A 217 -0.28 5.88 3.87
CA VAL A 217 0.75 5.14 4.60
C VAL A 217 2.02 5.02 3.79
N LYS A 218 3.15 5.15 4.47
CA LYS A 218 4.48 4.95 3.91
C LYS A 218 5.32 4.29 4.98
N ASP A 219 5.88 3.13 4.66
CA ASP A 219 6.78 2.44 5.57
C ASP A 219 8.08 3.24 5.72
N PRO A 220 8.62 3.42 6.93
CA PRO A 220 9.86 4.15 7.17
C PRO A 220 11.08 3.57 6.45
N ASP A 221 11.08 2.29 6.11
CA ASP A 221 12.14 1.63 5.35
C ASP A 221 12.10 1.91 3.85
N GLN A 222 11.01 2.50 3.34
CA GLN A 222 10.91 2.85 1.93
C GLN A 222 11.86 3.99 1.59
N SER A 223 12.35 3.97 0.34
CA SER A 223 13.15 5.08 -0.16
C SER A 223 12.46 6.45 0.00
N GLU A 224 13.26 7.51 0.23
CA GLU A 224 12.74 8.88 0.41
C GLU A 224 11.87 9.33 -0.78
N GLY A 225 12.28 8.97 -2.00
CA GLY A 225 11.53 9.24 -3.24
C GLY A 225 10.27 8.38 -3.44
N SER A 226 10.05 7.34 -2.63
CA SER A 226 8.83 6.52 -2.71
C SER A 226 7.60 7.34 -2.29
N LYS A 227 6.51 7.16 -3.04
CA LYS A 227 5.22 7.81 -2.77
C LYS A 227 4.41 6.96 -1.78
N PRO A 228 3.70 7.57 -0.82
CA PRO A 228 2.82 6.84 0.09
C PRO A 228 1.73 6.08 -0.67
N ALA A 229 1.33 4.92 -0.16
CA ALA A 229 0.08 4.29 -0.56
C ALA A 229 -1.09 5.08 0.02
N THR A 230 -2.07 5.41 -0.80
CA THR A 230 -3.31 6.07 -0.37
C THR A 230 -4.45 5.09 -0.51
N VAL A 231 -5.23 4.92 0.56
CA VAL A 231 -6.45 4.13 0.56
C VAL A 231 -7.60 5.05 0.98
N THR A 232 -8.54 5.23 0.07
CA THR A 232 -9.73 6.05 0.29
C THR A 232 -10.96 5.16 0.24
N SER A 233 -11.87 5.35 1.20
CA SER A 233 -13.19 4.73 1.19
C SER A 233 -14.24 5.77 1.58
N THR A 234 -15.41 5.69 0.94
CA THR A 234 -16.56 6.51 1.27
C THR A 234 -17.56 5.64 2.01
N LEU A 235 -17.85 6.01 3.25
CA LEU A 235 -18.67 5.26 4.18
C LEU A 235 -19.95 6.03 4.43
N THR A 236 -21.10 5.39 4.25
CA THR A 236 -22.39 6.00 4.57
C THR A 236 -22.98 5.26 5.76
N GLY A 237 -23.19 5.98 6.86
CA GLY A 237 -23.87 5.41 8.02
C GLY A 237 -25.36 5.28 7.79
N ARG A 238 -26.02 4.47 8.63
CA ARG A 238 -27.48 4.37 8.65
C ARG A 238 -28.14 5.70 9.08
N ASN A 239 -27.39 6.54 9.79
CA ASN A 239 -27.76 7.82 10.40
C ASN A 239 -29.27 8.02 10.55
N THR A 240 -29.86 7.33 11.51
CA THR A 240 -31.25 7.55 11.88
C THR A 240 -31.30 8.73 12.85
N ILE A 241 -31.18 9.96 12.32
CA ILE A 241 -31.30 11.19 13.12
C ILE A 241 -32.66 11.24 13.85
N PHE A 242 -33.64 10.45 13.41
CA PHE A 242 -34.89 10.19 14.12
C PHE A 242 -34.65 9.42 15.43
N GLY A 243 -34.40 10.17 16.52
CA GLY A 243 -34.52 9.66 17.90
C GLY A 243 -33.24 9.55 18.71
N TYR A 244 -32.07 9.89 18.17
CA TYR A 244 -30.81 9.92 18.92
C TYR A 244 -30.19 11.32 18.89
N PRO A 245 -29.86 11.92 20.04
CA PRO A 245 -29.28 13.25 20.05
C PRO A 245 -27.79 13.19 19.64
N ALA A 246 -27.30 14.22 18.96
CA ALA A 246 -25.94 14.25 18.39
C ALA A 246 -24.82 14.16 19.45
N ASP A 247 -25.16 14.45 20.70
CA ASP A 247 -24.32 14.46 21.89
C ASP A 247 -24.34 13.13 22.67
N THR A 248 -24.92 12.04 22.12
CA THR A 248 -24.99 10.74 22.83
C THR A 248 -23.61 10.21 23.28
N CYS A 249 -22.53 10.59 22.61
CA CYS A 249 -21.16 10.25 23.00
C CYS A 249 -20.43 11.34 23.78
N SER A 250 -21.17 12.32 24.30
CA SER A 250 -20.69 13.38 25.17
C SER A 250 -21.12 13.10 26.63
N PRO A 251 -20.25 13.35 27.63
CA PRO A 251 -18.89 13.85 27.49
C PRO A 251 -17.92 12.76 27.03
N VAL A 252 -16.88 13.20 26.33
CA VAL A 252 -15.82 12.34 25.79
C VAL A 252 -14.85 11.98 26.91
N PRO A 253 -14.45 10.71 27.06
CA PRO A 253 -13.38 10.33 27.97
C PRO A 253 -12.08 11.07 27.64
N ALA A 254 -11.31 11.45 28.67
CA ALA A 254 -10.04 12.13 28.49
C ALA A 254 -9.10 11.34 27.52
N PRO A 255 -8.34 12.06 26.66
CA PRO A 255 -7.61 11.48 25.54
C PRO A 255 -6.42 10.59 25.91
#